data_AF-A0A0X8JTJ7-F1
#
_entry.id   AF-A0A0X8JTJ7-F1
#
_cell.length_a   1.000
_cell.length_b   1.000
_cell.length_c   1.000
_cell.angle_alpha   90.00
_cell.angle_beta   90.00
_cell.angle_gamma   90.00
#
_symmetry.space_group_name_H-M   'P 1'
#
loop_
_entity.id
_entity.type
_entity.pdbx_description
1 polymer ?
#
loop_
_entity_poly.entity_id
_entity_poly.type
_entity_poly.pdbx_seq_one_letter_code
_entity_poly.pdbx_strand_id
1 'polypeptide(L)'
;MNFYYHTITTLILAFFYYVGFKFPDYDLKLKLSHRNMLTHSPLLVVILFLLHQNKILTLIYKMKYDITDFVIVGLSLGIAIHLLYDLFPKSFKGMALLQFPIIEKGLTEGETIVIMVIFITFLTGFSVYKLVNYLDLTTSLILIIITFIVKRKSEKKFFRVAFLFVIIFSLLIYLKQKYLL
;
A
#
# COMPACT_ATOMS: atom_id res chain seq x y z
N MET A 1 0.16 -25.92 -7.09
CA MET A 1 1.30 -25.16 -7.65
C MET A 1 2.60 -25.70 -7.03
N ASN A 2 3.73 -25.64 -7.74
CA ASN A 2 5.01 -26.17 -7.24
C ASN A 2 5.65 -25.17 -6.25
N PHE A 3 6.38 -25.66 -5.25
CA PHE A 3 7.16 -24.90 -4.26
C PHE A 3 7.88 -23.68 -4.87
N TYR A 4 8.60 -23.87 -5.98
CA TYR A 4 9.33 -22.78 -6.66
C TYR A 4 8.45 -21.61 -7.09
N TYR A 5 7.20 -21.86 -7.48
CA TYR A 5 6.26 -20.81 -7.84
C TYR A 5 5.90 -19.96 -6.60
N HIS A 6 5.59 -20.60 -5.48
CA HIS A 6 5.29 -19.88 -4.24
C HIS A 6 6.49 -19.10 -3.71
N THR A 7 7.70 -19.65 -3.87
CA THR A 7 8.92 -18.94 -3.49
C THR A 7 9.11 -17.69 -4.35
N ILE A 8 8.96 -17.77 -5.68
CA ILE A 8 9.16 -16.59 -6.53
C ILE A 8 8.08 -15.54 -6.30
N THR A 9 6.81 -15.92 -6.14
CA THR A 9 5.73 -14.96 -5.89
C THR A 9 5.88 -14.30 -4.52
N THR A 10 6.32 -15.04 -3.51
CA THR A 10 6.65 -14.50 -2.17
C THR A 10 7.78 -13.47 -2.25
N LEU A 11 8.85 -13.77 -2.99
CA LEU A 11 9.97 -12.85 -3.17
C LEU A 11 9.56 -11.57 -3.92
N ILE A 12 8.77 -11.72 -4.99
CA ILE A 12 8.23 -10.60 -5.77
C ILE A 12 7.33 -9.72 -4.89
N LEU A 13 6.39 -10.34 -4.17
CA LEU A 13 5.48 -9.63 -3.27
C LEU A 13 6.27 -8.88 -2.18
N ALA A 14 7.25 -9.52 -1.55
CA ALA A 14 8.08 -8.90 -0.51
C ALA A 14 8.93 -7.74 -1.05
N PHE A 15 9.55 -7.92 -2.23
CA PHE A 15 10.33 -6.87 -2.87
C PHE A 15 9.47 -5.66 -3.22
N PHE A 16 8.33 -5.88 -3.89
CA PHE A 16 7.44 -4.79 -4.29
C PHE A 16 6.68 -4.17 -3.11
N TYR A 17 6.47 -4.91 -2.03
CA TYR A 17 6.05 -4.33 -0.75
C TYR A 17 7.06 -3.33 -0.23
N TYR A 18 8.35 -3.68 -0.21
CA TYR A 18 9.40 -2.75 0.21
C TYR A 18 9.49 -1.53 -0.73
N VAL A 19 9.42 -1.73 -2.04
CA VAL A 19 9.37 -0.64 -3.03
C VAL A 19 8.17 0.27 -2.77
N GLY A 20 6.98 -0.29 -2.58
CA GLY A 20 5.76 0.46 -2.29
C GLY A 20 5.85 1.24 -0.99
N PHE A 21 6.45 0.66 0.05
CA PHE A 21 6.66 1.33 1.33
C PHE A 21 7.61 2.53 1.23
N LYS A 22 8.54 2.50 0.27
CA LYS A 22 9.48 3.61 0.02
C LYS A 22 8.98 4.60 -1.02
N PHE A 23 8.01 4.22 -1.85
CA PHE A 23 7.55 5.02 -2.98
C PHE A 23 7.04 6.42 -2.61
N PRO A 24 6.22 6.61 -1.55
CA PRO A 24 5.72 7.93 -1.21
C PRO A 24 6.84 8.96 -0.98
N ASP A 25 7.93 8.55 -0.30
CA ASP A 25 9.13 9.38 -0.02
C ASP A 25 9.95 9.76 -1.28
N TYR A 26 9.63 9.21 -2.46
CA TYR A 26 10.30 9.63 -3.70
C TYR A 26 9.86 11.02 -4.15
N ASP A 27 8.78 11.58 -3.60
CA ASP A 27 8.41 12.98 -3.79
C ASP A 27 9.58 13.93 -3.51
N LEU A 28 10.28 13.73 -2.39
CA LEU A 28 11.47 14.50 -2.00
C LEU A 28 12.61 14.36 -3.01
N LYS A 29 12.80 13.16 -3.57
CA LYS A 29 13.84 12.92 -4.59
C LYS A 29 13.51 13.55 -5.94
N LEU A 30 12.22 13.63 -6.25
CA LEU A 30 11.69 14.25 -7.47
C LEU A 30 11.51 15.77 -7.32
N LYS A 31 11.93 16.36 -6.20
CA LYS A 31 11.75 17.78 -5.86
C LYS A 31 10.27 18.21 -5.91
N LEU A 32 9.38 17.27 -5.65
CA LEU A 32 7.97 17.55 -5.42
C LEU A 32 7.78 18.00 -3.98
N SER A 33 6.67 18.66 -3.70
CA SER A 33 6.27 18.92 -2.34
C SER A 33 6.13 17.62 -1.53
N HIS A 34 6.56 17.63 -0.27
CA HIS A 34 6.37 16.46 0.59
C HIS A 34 4.88 16.18 0.79
N ARG A 35 4.51 14.90 0.77
CA ARG A 35 3.14 14.38 0.77
C ARG A 35 2.39 14.79 -0.49
N ASN A 36 3.09 14.68 -1.62
CA ASN A 36 2.52 14.95 -2.93
C ASN A 36 1.41 13.94 -3.25
N MET A 37 0.24 14.41 -3.68
CA MET A 37 -0.89 13.54 -4.00
C MET A 37 -0.59 12.54 -5.14
N LEU A 38 0.43 12.75 -5.98
CA LEU A 38 0.83 11.74 -6.98
C LEU A 38 1.51 10.52 -6.35
N THR A 39 2.31 10.72 -5.30
CA THR A 39 3.07 9.63 -4.64
C THR A 39 2.34 9.08 -3.41
N HIS A 40 1.49 9.91 -2.79
CA HIS A 40 0.70 9.58 -1.60
C HIS A 40 -0.76 9.25 -1.96
N SER A 41 -0.99 8.57 -3.07
CA SER A 41 -2.32 8.12 -3.50
C SER A 41 -2.29 6.73 -4.15
N PRO A 42 -3.47 6.14 -4.43
CA PRO A 42 -3.56 4.89 -5.16
C PRO A 42 -3.23 5.00 -6.65
N LEU A 43 -2.87 6.19 -7.16
CA LEU A 43 -2.74 6.45 -8.58
C LEU A 43 -1.81 5.44 -9.29
N LEU A 44 -0.61 5.20 -8.74
CA LEU A 44 0.32 4.23 -9.31
C LEU A 44 -0.30 2.82 -9.41
N VAL A 45 -0.95 2.38 -8.34
CA VAL A 45 -1.59 1.05 -8.27
C VAL A 45 -2.71 0.94 -9.30
N VAL A 46 -3.55 1.98 -9.43
CA VAL A 46 -4.63 2.03 -10.41
C VAL A 46 -4.09 1.99 -11.83
N ILE A 47 -3.08 2.79 -12.16
CA ILE A 47 -2.45 2.79 -13.50
C ILE A 47 -1.90 1.40 -13.83
N LEU A 48 -1.10 0.80 -12.94
CA LEU A 48 -0.52 -0.52 -13.16
C LEU A 48 -1.60 -1.60 -13.31
N PHE A 49 -2.66 -1.54 -12.51
CA PHE A 49 -3.79 -2.45 -12.64
C PHE A 49 -4.51 -2.29 -13.98
N LEU A 50 -4.80 -1.07 -14.42
CA LEU A 50 -5.44 -0.83 -15.72
C LEU A 50 -4.56 -1.32 -16.89
N LEU A 51 -3.26 -1.05 -16.85
CA LEU A 51 -2.32 -1.55 -17.87
C LEU A 51 -2.29 -3.08 -17.88
N HIS A 52 -2.35 -3.71 -16.71
CA HIS A 52 -2.39 -5.15 -16.59
C HIS A 52 -3.71 -5.76 -17.13
N GLN A 53 -4.86 -5.20 -16.77
CA GLN A 53 -6.15 -5.66 -17.29
C GLN A 53 -6.27 -5.54 -18.81
N ASN A 54 -5.65 -4.53 -19.40
CA ASN A 54 -5.57 -4.35 -20.86
C ASN A 54 -4.47 -5.18 -21.53
N LYS A 55 -3.78 -6.06 -20.79
CA LYS A 55 -2.66 -6.89 -21.27
C LYS A 55 -1.48 -6.09 -21.86
N ILE A 56 -1.38 -4.81 -21.51
CA ILE A 56 -0.27 -3.93 -21.90
C ILE A 56 0.95 -4.19 -21.00
N LEU A 57 0.70 -4.49 -19.71
CA LEU A 57 1.75 -4.80 -18.73
C LEU A 57 1.49 -6.16 -18.10
N THR A 58 2.25 -7.16 -18.50
CA THR A 58 2.17 -8.50 -17.94
C THR A 58 3.55 -9.07 -17.64
N LEU A 59 3.76 -9.49 -16.40
CA LEU A 59 4.97 -10.17 -15.95
C LEU A 59 4.73 -11.68 -15.92
N ILE A 60 5.36 -12.40 -16.85
CA ILE A 60 5.21 -13.85 -16.99
C ILE A 60 6.42 -14.58 -16.41
N TYR A 61 6.18 -15.52 -15.49
CA TYR A 61 7.16 -16.48 -15.00
C TYR A 61 7.07 -17.81 -15.76
N LYS A 62 8.22 -18.30 -16.25
CA LYS A 62 8.36 -19.57 -17.00
C LYS A 62 7.36 -19.71 -18.17
N MET A 63 7.05 -18.61 -18.86
CA MET A 63 6.10 -18.59 -19.99
C MET A 63 4.70 -19.15 -19.65
N LYS A 64 4.36 -19.27 -18.36
CA LYS A 64 3.17 -20.00 -17.91
C LYS A 64 2.35 -19.25 -16.87
N TYR A 65 3.02 -18.58 -15.95
CA TYR A 65 2.34 -17.99 -14.80
C TYR A 65 2.41 -16.47 -14.86
N ASP A 66 1.25 -15.85 -14.91
CA ASP A 66 1.14 -14.42 -14.67
C ASP A 66 1.39 -14.13 -13.20
N ILE A 67 2.38 -13.30 -12.92
CA ILE A 67 2.76 -12.89 -11.56
C ILE A 67 2.60 -11.38 -11.35
N THR A 68 1.97 -10.68 -12.28
CA THR A 68 1.79 -9.21 -12.24
C THR A 68 1.01 -8.78 -11.01
N ASP A 69 -0.01 -9.54 -10.62
CA ASP A 69 -0.81 -9.25 -9.44
C ASP A 69 0.03 -9.18 -8.15
N PHE A 70 1.10 -9.99 -8.02
CA PHE A 70 1.98 -9.94 -6.85
C PHE A 70 2.78 -8.64 -6.77
N VAL A 71 3.16 -8.08 -7.92
CA VAL A 71 3.82 -6.77 -8.03
C VAL A 71 2.85 -5.68 -7.55
N ILE A 72 1.64 -5.67 -8.09
CA ILE A 72 0.64 -4.62 -7.81
C ILE A 72 0.16 -4.70 -6.36
N VAL A 73 -0.10 -5.91 -5.84
CA VAL A 73 -0.50 -6.13 -4.44
C VAL A 73 0.62 -5.75 -3.47
N GLY A 74 1.86 -6.13 -3.77
CA GLY A 74 3.03 -5.73 -2.98
C GLY A 74 3.13 -4.21 -2.88
N LEU A 75 3.15 -3.52 -4.03
CA LEU A 75 3.16 -2.05 -4.08
C LEU A 75 2.00 -1.44 -3.29
N SER A 76 0.78 -1.96 -3.49
CA SER A 76 -0.42 -1.44 -2.85
C SER A 76 -0.37 -1.53 -1.33
N LEU A 77 0.03 -2.68 -0.78
CA LEU A 77 0.19 -2.84 0.67
C LEU A 77 1.32 -1.98 1.23
N GLY A 78 2.46 -1.91 0.53
CA GLY A 78 3.58 -1.07 0.95
C GLY A 78 3.19 0.39 1.07
N ILE A 79 2.52 0.93 0.05
CA ILE A 79 2.03 2.32 0.04
C ILE A 79 0.99 2.51 1.15
N ALA A 80 0.03 1.58 1.33
CA ALA A 80 -0.98 1.69 2.37
C ALA A 80 -0.37 1.80 3.78
N ILE A 81 0.64 0.96 4.08
CA ILE A 81 1.32 0.98 5.38
C ILE A 81 2.13 2.28 5.55
N HIS A 82 2.77 2.78 4.50
CA HIS A 82 3.43 4.08 4.54
C HIS A 82 2.45 5.21 4.89
N LEU A 83 1.35 5.32 4.13
CA LEU A 83 0.32 6.33 4.36
C LEU A 83 -0.29 6.25 5.76
N LEU A 84 -0.42 5.03 6.30
CA LEU A 84 -0.94 4.85 7.65
C LEU A 84 -0.02 5.43 8.73
N TYR A 85 1.31 5.36 8.57
CA TYR A 85 2.23 6.07 9.45
C TYR A 85 2.09 7.59 9.30
N ASP A 86 1.97 8.05 8.06
CA ASP A 86 1.87 9.47 7.74
C ASP A 86 0.57 10.14 8.19
N LEU A 87 -0.47 9.35 8.47
CA LEU A 87 -1.76 9.79 9.03
C LEU A 87 -1.62 10.30 10.47
N PHE A 88 -0.52 10.00 11.15
CA PHE A 88 -0.31 10.40 12.54
C PHE A 88 0.94 11.28 12.72
N PRO A 89 1.08 12.42 12.01
CA PRO A 89 2.24 13.30 12.17
C PRO A 89 2.25 13.94 13.56
N LYS A 90 3.38 14.57 13.94
CA LYS A 90 3.44 15.35 15.20
C LYS A 90 2.44 16.51 15.21
N SER A 91 2.28 17.19 14.08
CA SER A 91 1.30 18.26 13.85
C SER A 91 0.96 18.36 12.36
N PHE A 92 -0.32 18.57 12.02
CA PHE A 92 -0.77 18.80 10.65
C PHE A 92 -0.59 20.28 10.27
N LYS A 93 0.63 20.66 9.89
CA LYS A 93 0.96 22.00 9.38
C LYS A 93 1.96 21.91 8.23
N GLY A 94 1.85 22.83 7.27
CA GLY A 94 2.77 22.93 6.13
C GLY A 94 2.90 21.61 5.37
N MET A 95 4.13 21.10 5.29
CA MET A 95 4.48 19.86 4.58
C MET A 95 3.89 18.56 5.15
N ALA A 96 3.24 18.60 6.33
CA ALA A 96 2.52 17.45 6.86
C ALA A 96 1.12 17.28 6.24
N LEU A 97 0.62 18.29 5.51
CA LEU A 97 -0.66 18.23 4.81
C LEU A 97 -0.47 17.58 3.44
N LEU A 98 -1.48 16.86 2.97
CA LEU A 98 -1.45 16.31 1.61
C LEU A 98 -1.47 17.47 0.62
N GLN A 99 -0.55 17.46 -0.34
CA GLN A 99 -0.34 18.58 -1.25
C GLN A 99 -0.78 18.28 -2.67
N PHE A 100 -1.35 19.29 -3.33
CA PHE A 100 -1.62 19.18 -4.76
C PHE A 100 -0.31 19.08 -5.56
N PRO A 101 -0.31 18.33 -6.66
CA PRO A 101 0.94 18.01 -7.35
C PRO A 101 1.63 19.18 -8.03
N ILE A 102 0.85 20.14 -8.52
CA ILE A 102 1.31 21.23 -9.39
C ILE A 102 1.38 22.56 -8.62
N ILE A 103 0.69 22.63 -7.48
CA ILE A 103 0.54 23.85 -6.68
C ILE A 103 1.01 23.52 -5.28
N GLU A 104 1.88 24.34 -4.69
CA GLU A 104 2.35 24.23 -3.29
C GLU A 104 1.25 24.62 -2.28
N LYS A 105 0.03 24.15 -2.52
CA LYS A 105 -1.12 24.31 -1.65
C LYS A 105 -1.46 22.95 -1.05
N GLY A 106 -1.36 22.90 0.28
CA GLY A 106 -1.84 21.77 1.06
C GLY A 106 -3.36 21.80 1.22
N LEU A 107 -3.95 20.62 1.39
CA LEU A 107 -5.30 20.46 1.91
C LEU A 107 -5.38 20.89 3.38
N THR A 108 -6.58 21.11 3.89
CA THR A 108 -6.78 21.27 5.34
C THR A 108 -6.45 19.97 6.09
N GLU A 109 -6.33 20.06 7.42
CA GLU A 109 -6.11 18.88 8.28
C GLU A 109 -7.21 17.83 8.10
N GLY A 110 -8.48 18.26 8.16
CA GLY A 110 -9.62 17.35 8.02
C GLY A 110 -9.65 16.68 6.65
N GLU A 111 -9.45 17.44 5.57
CA GLU A 111 -9.38 16.90 4.21
C GLU A 111 -8.21 15.92 4.05
N THR A 112 -7.03 16.25 4.57
CA THR A 112 -5.86 15.36 4.54
C THR A 112 -6.18 14.02 5.21
N ILE A 113 -6.72 14.05 6.43
CA ILE A 113 -7.07 12.84 7.18
C ILE A 113 -8.09 12.00 6.42
N VAL A 114 -9.19 12.60 5.96
CA VAL A 114 -10.26 11.90 5.25
C VAL A 114 -9.72 11.24 3.97
N ILE A 115 -8.99 11.99 3.14
CA ILE A 115 -8.47 11.47 1.87
C ILE A 115 -7.44 10.37 2.11
N MET A 116 -6.54 10.53 3.08
CA MET A 116 -5.56 9.49 3.42
C MET A 116 -6.25 8.21 3.92
N VAL A 117 -7.29 8.32 4.75
CA VAL A 117 -8.08 7.15 5.18
C VAL A 117 -8.76 6.47 3.99
N ILE A 118 -9.33 7.22 3.05
CA ILE A 118 -9.90 6.67 1.81
C ILE A 118 -8.83 5.93 1.00
N PHE A 119 -7.65 6.53 0.83
CA PHE A 119 -6.54 5.92 0.08
C PHE A 119 -6.03 4.65 0.74
N ILE A 120 -5.80 4.66 2.06
CA ILE A 120 -5.40 3.48 2.83
C ILE A 120 -6.45 2.37 2.70
N THR A 121 -7.74 2.71 2.83
CA THR A 121 -8.84 1.74 2.73
C THR A 121 -8.91 1.15 1.33
N PHE A 122 -8.80 1.98 0.29
CA PHE A 122 -8.79 1.54 -1.10
C PHE A 122 -7.61 0.60 -1.40
N LEU A 123 -6.39 0.99 -1.04
CA LEU A 123 -5.19 0.19 -1.28
C LEU A 123 -5.22 -1.15 -0.53
N THR A 124 -5.61 -1.11 0.74
CA THR A 124 -5.75 -2.32 1.55
C THR A 124 -6.86 -3.22 1.01
N GLY A 125 -8.00 -2.63 0.63
CA GLY A 125 -9.15 -3.33 0.06
C GLY A 125 -8.83 -3.98 -1.27
N PHE A 126 -8.14 -3.27 -2.16
CA PHE A 126 -7.62 -3.80 -3.42
C PHE A 126 -6.72 -5.02 -3.18
N SER A 127 -5.79 -4.92 -2.23
CA SER A 127 -4.90 -6.03 -1.90
C SER A 127 -5.65 -7.24 -1.33
N VAL A 128 -6.57 -7.02 -0.39
CA VAL A 128 -7.43 -8.09 0.17
C VAL A 128 -8.27 -8.74 -0.91
N TYR A 129 -8.85 -7.96 -1.83
CA TYR A 129 -9.62 -8.45 -2.97
C TYR A 129 -8.77 -9.39 -3.85
N LYS A 130 -7.57 -8.96 -4.24
CA LYS A 130 -6.67 -9.70 -5.14
C LYS A 130 -5.99 -10.91 -4.49
N LEU A 131 -5.77 -10.91 -3.18
CA LEU A 131 -5.16 -12.02 -2.45
C LEU A 131 -6.15 -13.18 -2.26
N VAL A 132 -6.12 -14.19 -3.13
CA VAL A 132 -7.02 -15.35 -3.05
C VAL A 132 -6.45 -16.47 -2.16
N ASN A 133 -5.13 -16.69 -2.19
CA ASN A 133 -4.51 -17.80 -1.47
C ASN A 133 -4.16 -17.43 -0.02
N TYR A 134 -4.40 -18.36 0.91
CA TYR A 134 -4.02 -18.20 2.33
C TYR A 134 -2.51 -17.98 2.52
N LEU A 135 -1.66 -18.59 1.69
CA LEU A 135 -0.22 -18.42 1.78
C LEU A 135 0.19 -16.97 1.48
N ASP A 136 -0.37 -16.38 0.41
CA ASP A 136 -0.05 -15.01 0.00
C ASP A 136 -0.56 -14.01 1.05
N LEU A 137 -1.76 -14.25 1.60
CA LEU A 137 -2.30 -13.48 2.72
C LEU A 137 -1.40 -13.55 3.96
N THR A 138 -0.91 -14.75 4.29
CA THR A 138 -0.01 -14.97 5.43
C THR A 138 1.32 -14.25 5.23
N THR A 139 1.90 -14.34 4.03
CA THR A 139 3.12 -13.59 3.66
C THR A 139 2.91 -12.08 3.82
N SER A 140 1.81 -11.54 3.30
CA SER A 140 1.48 -10.12 3.46
C SER A 140 1.39 -9.71 4.93
N LEU A 141 0.71 -10.50 5.78
CA LEU A 141 0.61 -10.25 7.22
C LEU A 141 1.98 -10.27 7.90
N ILE A 142 2.84 -11.24 7.57
CA ILE A 142 4.20 -11.32 8.12
C ILE A 142 5.00 -10.05 7.76
N LEU A 143 4.94 -9.58 6.51
CA LEU A 143 5.65 -8.37 6.08
C LEU A 143 5.17 -7.12 6.83
N ILE A 144 3.86 -6.99 7.04
CA ILE A 144 3.27 -5.90 7.82
C ILE A 144 3.73 -5.96 9.27
N ILE A 145 3.68 -7.14 9.89
CA ILE A 145 4.16 -7.35 11.27
C ILE A 145 5.64 -7.01 11.41
N ILE A 146 6.48 -7.47 10.48
CA ILE A 146 7.91 -7.11 10.45
C ILE A 146 8.08 -5.59 10.35
N THR A 147 7.33 -4.93 9.47
CA THR A 147 7.39 -3.47 9.29
C THR A 147 7.01 -2.75 10.58
N PHE A 148 5.97 -3.23 11.26
CA PHE A 148 5.55 -2.72 12.56
C PHE A 148 6.64 -2.91 13.63
N ILE A 149 7.24 -4.10 13.72
CA ILE A 149 8.33 -4.37 14.67
C ILE A 149 9.52 -3.43 14.43
N VAL A 150 9.95 -3.27 13.17
CA VAL A 150 11.09 -2.42 12.79
C VAL A 150 10.81 -0.95 13.11
N LYS A 151 9.60 -0.46 12.84
CA LYS A 151 9.22 0.95 13.03
C LYS A 151 8.76 1.30 14.45
N ARG A 152 8.53 0.31 15.31
CA ARG A 152 8.08 0.51 16.70
C ARG A 152 8.92 1.53 17.48
N LYS A 153 10.25 1.51 17.31
CA LYS A 153 11.16 2.38 18.08
C LYS A 153 11.24 3.80 17.54
N SER A 154 10.96 4.01 16.26
CA SER A 154 11.05 5.34 15.63
C SER A 154 9.76 6.16 15.79
N GLU A 155 8.62 5.50 15.97
CA GLU A 155 7.30 6.14 15.89
C GLU A 155 6.57 6.19 17.24
N LYS A 156 6.44 7.39 17.84
CA LYS A 156 5.73 7.57 19.13
C LYS A 156 4.25 7.16 19.09
N LYS A 157 3.64 7.12 17.89
CA LYS A 157 2.23 6.79 17.68
C LYS A 157 2.00 5.38 17.11
N PHE A 158 3.00 4.51 17.21
CA PHE A 158 2.98 3.13 16.74
C PHE A 158 1.68 2.37 17.04
N PHE A 159 1.19 2.41 18.28
CA PHE A 159 -0.02 1.68 18.68
C PHE A 159 -1.28 2.17 17.95
N ARG A 160 -1.37 3.46 17.61
CA ARG A 160 -2.51 4.02 16.86
C ARG A 160 -2.51 3.53 15.42
N VAL A 161 -1.34 3.50 14.79
CA VAL A 161 -1.11 2.94 13.45
C VAL A 161 -1.54 1.47 13.41
N ALA A 162 -0.98 0.65 14.30
CA ALA A 162 -1.28 -0.78 14.35
C ALA A 162 -2.78 -1.06 14.60
N PHE A 163 -3.40 -0.34 15.54
CA PHE A 163 -4.81 -0.49 15.85
C PHE A 163 -5.71 -0.13 14.67
N LEU A 164 -5.46 1.00 14.00
CA LEU A 164 -6.24 1.41 12.83
C LEU A 164 -6.08 0.43 11.67
N PHE A 165 -4.86 -0.09 11.45
CA PHE A 165 -4.63 -1.13 10.45
C PHE A 165 -5.49 -2.37 10.72
N VAL A 166 -5.45 -2.89 11.94
CA VAL A 166 -6.19 -4.11 12.32
C VAL A 166 -7.69 -3.93 12.09
N ILE A 167 -8.25 -2.76 12.43
CA ILE A 167 -9.67 -2.46 12.18
C ILE A 167 -9.98 -2.49 10.67
N ILE A 168 -9.24 -1.71 9.87
CA ILE A 168 -9.46 -1.61 8.42
C ILE A 168 -9.31 -2.98 7.76
N PHE A 169 -8.22 -3.68 8.07
CA PHE A 169 -7.90 -4.97 7.47
C PHE A 169 -8.93 -6.04 7.83
N SER A 170 -9.33 -6.14 9.10
CA SER A 170 -10.33 -7.12 9.55
C SER A 170 -11.70 -6.85 8.94
N LEU A 171 -12.11 -5.58 8.87
CA LEU A 171 -13.36 -5.19 8.22
C LEU A 171 -13.36 -5.58 6.74
N LEU A 172 -12.28 -5.31 6.02
CA LEU A 172 -12.17 -5.64 4.59
C LEU A 172 -12.15 -7.15 4.32
N ILE A 173 -11.50 -7.95 5.19
CA ILE A 173 -11.58 -9.42 5.10
C ILE A 173 -13.01 -9.90 5.32
N TYR A 174 -13.69 -9.39 6.35
CA TYR A 174 -15.08 -9.75 6.63
C TYR A 174 -16.00 -9.40 5.44
N LEU A 175 -15.86 -8.19 4.88
CA LEU A 175 -16.64 -7.78 3.70
C LEU A 175 -16.36 -8.67 2.49
N LYS A 176 -15.10 -9.03 2.25
CA LYS A 176 -14.75 -9.98 1.18
C LYS A 176 -15.44 -11.34 1.40
N GLN A 177 -15.38 -11.88 2.61
CA GLN A 177 -16.00 -13.17 2.91
C GLN A 177 -17.52 -13.14 2.78
N LYS A 178 -18.16 -12.01 3.09
CA LYS A 178 -19.62 -11.87 3.05
C LYS A 178 -20.18 -11.65 1.64
N TYR A 179 -19.45 -10.93 0.79
CA TYR A 179 -19.99 -10.42 -0.48
C TYR A 179 -19.29 -10.94 -1.75
N LEU A 180 -18.13 -11.59 -1.62
CA LEU A 180 -17.30 -11.99 -2.78
C LEU A 180 -16.89 -13.47 -2.78
N LEU A 181 -17.16 -14.21 -1.70
CA LEU A 181 -16.98 -15.65 -1.57
C LEU A 181 -18.34 -16.30 -1.27
#